data_AF-J3D759-F1
#
_entry.id   AF-J3D759-F1
#
_cell.length_a   1.000
_cell.length_b   1.000
_cell.length_c   1.000
_cell.angle_alpha   90.00
_cell.angle_beta   90.00
_cell.angle_gamma   90.00
#
_symmetry.space_group_name_H-M   'P 1'
#
loop_
_entity.id
_entity.type
_entity.pdbx_description
1 polymer ?
#
loop_
_entity_poly.entity_id
_entity_poly.type
_entity_poly.pdbx_seq_one_letter_code
_entity_poly.pdbx_strand_id
1 'polypeptide(L)'
;MTDITYIRTHEGWLYLAVVVDLFSRKVIGWSMQPRMTKEIVLNALRMAVWRRNPQKQVLVHSDQGSQYTRHEWQSFLKSHGLEGSMSRRGNCHDNAVAESFFQLLKRERVKKKIYGKRDEARSDIFDYIEMFYNSNRRHGSSEQMPPAEYENLYYQRLRSV
;
A
#
# COMPACT_ATOMS: atom_id res chain seq x y z
N MET A 1 0.39 1.44 7.01
CA MET A 1 1.64 0.69 6.81
C MET A 1 2.10 0.83 5.36
N THR A 2 3.39 0.92 5.10
CA THR A 2 3.93 1.12 3.75
C THR A 2 5.15 0.26 3.46
N ASP A 3 5.22 -0.25 2.23
CA ASP A 3 6.31 -1.10 1.76
C ASP A 3 6.43 -1.04 0.22
N ILE A 4 7.52 -1.56 -0.33
CA ILE A 4 7.84 -1.58 -1.76
C ILE A 4 8.03 -3.03 -2.25
N THR A 5 7.50 -3.31 -3.44
CA THR A 5 7.86 -4.52 -4.19
C THR A 5 8.27 -4.18 -5.62
N TYR A 6 8.72 -5.19 -6.36
CA TYR A 6 9.10 -5.07 -7.76
C TYR A 6 8.42 -6.15 -8.63
N ILE A 7 8.12 -5.77 -9.86
CA ILE A 7 7.46 -6.57 -10.89
C ILE A 7 8.35 -6.60 -12.13
N ARG A 8 8.57 -7.79 -12.70
CA ARG A 8 9.40 -7.97 -13.90
C ARG A 8 8.59 -7.62 -15.16
N THR A 9 9.19 -6.85 -16.04
CA THR A 9 8.71 -6.56 -17.40
C THR A 9 9.86 -6.74 -18.39
N HIS A 10 9.61 -6.80 -19.70
CA HIS A 10 10.70 -6.88 -20.69
C HIS A 10 11.56 -5.62 -20.73
N GLU A 11 11.02 -4.45 -20.37
CA GLU A 11 11.76 -3.18 -20.30
C GLU A 11 12.59 -3.04 -19.00
N GLY A 12 12.52 -4.01 -18.09
CA GLY A 12 13.19 -4.02 -16.78
C GLY A 12 12.20 -4.09 -15.62
N TRP A 13 12.61 -3.63 -14.45
CA TRP A 13 11.76 -3.64 -13.25
C TRP A 13 10.75 -2.48 -13.26
N LEU A 14 9.54 -2.77 -12.78
CA LEU A 14 8.58 -1.79 -12.30
C LEU A 14 8.50 -1.92 -10.79
N TYR A 15 8.82 -0.85 -10.07
CA TYR A 15 8.68 -0.78 -8.62
C TYR A 15 7.27 -0.32 -8.27
N LEU A 16 6.70 -0.88 -7.22
CA LEU A 16 5.39 -0.56 -6.67
C LEU A 16 5.55 -0.28 -5.18
N ALA A 17 5.23 0.94 -4.75
CA ALA A 17 5.03 1.24 -3.33
C ALA A 17 3.53 1.22 -3.02
N VAL A 18 3.16 0.70 -1.86
CA VAL A 18 1.77 0.73 -1.37
C VAL A 18 1.69 1.29 0.04
N VAL A 19 0.51 1.82 0.38
CA VAL A 19 0.08 2.16 1.72
C VAL A 19 -1.18 1.36 2.01
N VAL A 20 -1.08 0.45 2.97
CA VAL A 20 -2.16 -0.43 3.40
C VAL A 20 -2.68 0.07 4.75
N ASP A 21 -4.00 0.19 4.83
CA ASP A 21 -4.74 0.43 6.06
C ASP A 21 -4.75 -0.85 6.90
N LEU A 22 -4.29 -0.78 8.16
CA LEU A 22 -4.19 -1.96 9.01
C LEU A 22 -5.54 -2.44 9.55
N PHE A 23 -6.51 -1.54 9.66
CA PHE A 23 -7.85 -1.84 10.15
C PHE A 23 -8.65 -2.60 9.08
N SER A 24 -8.79 -2.03 7.89
CA SER A 24 -9.62 -2.61 6.82
C SER A 24 -8.87 -3.49 5.83
N ARG A 25 -7.53 -3.52 5.86
CA ARG A 25 -6.64 -4.13 4.86
C ARG A 25 -6.72 -3.48 3.48
N LYS A 26 -7.39 -2.33 3.37
CA LYS A 26 -7.54 -1.60 2.12
C LYS A 26 -6.22 -0.98 1.69
N VAL A 27 -5.89 -1.08 0.41
CA VAL A 27 -4.79 -0.29 -0.17
C VAL A 27 -5.34 1.12 -0.39
N ILE A 28 -4.83 2.06 0.39
CA ILE A 28 -5.30 3.45 0.42
C ILE A 28 -4.38 4.40 -0.34
N GLY A 29 -3.20 3.94 -0.74
CA GLY A 29 -2.31 4.69 -1.61
C GLY A 29 -1.32 3.76 -2.30
N TRP A 30 -0.89 4.14 -3.49
CA TRP A 30 0.12 3.38 -4.23
C TRP A 30 0.85 4.29 -5.23
N SER A 31 2.03 3.87 -5.67
CA SER A 31 2.79 4.54 -6.73
C SER A 31 3.66 3.55 -7.46
N MET A 32 3.85 3.75 -8.77
CA MET A 32 4.61 2.85 -9.63
C MET A 32 5.65 3.60 -10.46
N GLN A 33 6.92 3.22 -10.32
CA GLN A 33 8.05 3.89 -10.99
C GLN A 33 9.06 2.90 -11.57
N PRO A 34 9.81 3.28 -12.63
CA PRO A 34 10.83 2.42 -13.22
C PRO A 34 12.10 2.30 -12.34
N ARG A 35 12.26 3.17 -11.34
CA ARG A 35 13.39 3.21 -10.41
C ARG A 35 12.88 3.22 -8.97
N MET A 36 13.63 2.59 -8.07
CA MET A 36 13.36 2.61 -6.63
C MET A 36 13.92 3.91 -6.03
N THR A 37 13.13 4.97 -6.07
CA THR A 37 13.50 6.28 -5.50
C THR A 37 12.68 6.58 -4.24
N LYS A 38 12.97 7.69 -3.54
CA LYS A 38 12.15 8.13 -2.39
C LYS A 38 10.76 8.62 -2.81
N GLU A 39 10.66 9.17 -4.02
CA GLU A 39 9.43 9.75 -4.57
C GLU A 39 8.33 8.71 -4.74
N ILE A 40 8.67 7.44 -4.99
CA ILE A 40 7.66 6.38 -5.11
C ILE A 40 6.86 6.24 -3.81
N VAL A 41 7.54 6.27 -2.66
CA VAL A 41 6.90 6.16 -1.35
C VAL A 41 6.15 7.44 -1.00
N LEU A 42 6.77 8.61 -1.22
CA LEU A 42 6.13 9.91 -0.98
C LEU A 42 4.86 10.07 -1.81
N ASN A 43 4.84 9.62 -3.06
CA ASN A 43 3.65 9.68 -3.92
C ASN A 43 2.55 8.74 -3.42
N ALA A 44 2.91 7.51 -3.00
CA ALA A 44 1.94 6.58 -2.43
C ALA A 44 1.33 7.13 -1.13
N LEU A 45 2.16 7.72 -0.26
CA LEU A 45 1.71 8.33 0.99
C LEU A 45 0.87 9.59 0.75
N ARG A 46 1.25 10.43 -0.22
CA ARG A 46 0.44 11.60 -0.63
C ARG A 46 -0.94 11.18 -1.10
N MET A 47 -1.04 10.12 -1.91
CA MET A 47 -2.32 9.55 -2.32
C MET A 47 -3.14 9.08 -1.11
N ALA A 48 -2.52 8.38 -0.16
CA ALA A 48 -3.18 7.91 1.05
C ALA A 48 -3.72 9.06 1.92
N VAL A 49 -2.90 10.10 2.15
CA VAL A 49 -3.31 11.29 2.90
C VAL A 49 -4.45 12.00 2.20
N TRP A 50 -4.38 12.18 0.88
CA TRP A 50 -5.45 12.82 0.12
C TRP A 50 -6.77 12.05 0.21
N ARG A 51 -6.73 10.71 0.10
CA ARG A 51 -7.93 9.86 0.20
C ARG A 51 -8.52 9.79 1.61
N ARG A 52 -7.68 9.85 2.65
CA ARG A 52 -8.11 9.69 4.06
C ARG A 52 -8.37 10.99 4.79
N ASN A 53 -7.72 12.08 4.38
CA ASN A 53 -7.76 13.39 5.01
C ASN A 53 -7.77 13.33 6.56
N PRO A 54 -6.73 12.75 7.19
CA PRO A 54 -6.72 12.49 8.62
C PRO A 54 -6.82 13.79 9.42
N GLN A 55 -7.76 13.85 10.36
CA GLN A 55 -7.98 15.01 11.24
C GLN A 55 -7.18 14.94 12.54
N LYS A 56 -6.68 13.76 12.87
CA LYS A 56 -5.86 13.48 14.06
C LYS A 56 -4.54 12.90 13.62
N GLN A 57 -3.58 12.87 14.52
CA GLN A 57 -2.30 12.24 14.26
C GLN A 57 -2.47 10.75 13.94
N VAL A 58 -1.85 10.29 12.85
CA VAL A 58 -1.91 8.89 12.41
C VAL A 58 -0.51 8.30 12.32
N LEU A 59 -0.36 7.08 12.84
CA LEU A 59 0.87 6.32 12.74
C LEU A 59 1.08 5.76 11.33
N VAL A 60 2.24 6.02 10.74
CA VAL A 60 2.69 5.43 9.48
C VAL A 60 3.86 4.52 9.76
N HIS A 61 3.61 3.22 9.68
CA HIS A 61 4.64 2.20 9.85
C HIS A 61 5.33 1.87 8.51
N SER A 62 6.67 1.86 8.47
CA SER A 62 7.50 1.47 7.33
C SER A 62 8.63 0.51 7.75
N ASP A 63 9.33 -0.08 6.79
CA ASP A 63 10.61 -0.73 7.05
C ASP A 63 11.74 0.30 7.26
N GLN A 64 12.98 -0.19 7.46
CA GLN A 64 14.18 0.63 7.62
C GLN A 64 14.87 0.99 6.28
N GLY A 65 14.16 0.87 5.16
CA GLY A 65 14.70 1.17 3.84
C GLY A 65 15.19 2.63 3.72
N SER A 66 16.25 2.85 2.96
CA SER A 66 16.85 4.18 2.76
C SER A 66 15.89 5.24 2.18
N GLN A 67 14.78 4.80 1.60
CA GLN A 67 13.69 5.62 1.07
C GLN A 67 12.88 6.28 2.20
N TYR A 68 12.83 5.65 3.38
CA TYR A 68 12.07 6.07 4.55
C TYR A 68 12.91 6.87 5.57
N THR A 69 14.22 6.96 5.40
CA THR A 69 15.13 7.62 6.36
C THR A 69 15.56 9.03 5.96
N ARG A 70 15.08 9.55 4.82
CA ARG A 70 15.49 10.87 4.30
C ARG A 70 14.71 12.02 4.93
N HIS A 71 15.35 13.20 4.92
CA HIS A 71 14.76 14.45 5.42
C HIS A 71 13.37 14.77 4.83
N GLU A 72 13.17 14.49 3.54
CA GLU A 72 11.88 14.73 2.88
C GLU A 72 10.76 13.84 3.40
N TRP A 73 11.05 12.59 3.76
CA TRP A 73 10.08 11.70 4.39
C TRP A 73 9.65 12.26 5.75
N GLN A 74 10.62 12.60 6.59
CA GLN A 74 10.36 13.18 7.91
C GLN A 74 9.59 14.52 7.82
N SER A 75 9.97 15.37 6.86
CA SER A 75 9.30 16.64 6.59
C SER A 75 7.85 16.42 6.16
N PHE A 76 7.62 15.47 5.25
CA PHE A 76 6.28 15.12 4.76
C PHE A 76 5.40 14.59 5.90
N LEU A 77 5.93 13.70 6.75
CA LEU A 77 5.19 13.18 7.90
C LEU A 77 4.76 14.31 8.83
N LYS A 78 5.71 15.17 9.22
CA LYS A 78 5.43 16.30 10.11
C LYS A 78 4.40 17.27 9.53
N SER A 79 4.48 17.59 8.25
CA SER A 79 3.57 18.56 7.62
C SER A 79 2.14 18.04 7.46
N HIS A 80 1.92 16.72 7.52
CA HIS A 80 0.59 16.11 7.37
C HIS A 80 0.08 15.48 8.67
N GLY A 81 0.69 15.81 9.83
CA GLY A 81 0.28 15.26 11.12
C GLY A 81 0.44 13.74 11.19
N LEU A 82 1.48 13.18 10.58
CA LEU A 82 1.75 11.76 10.60
C LEU A 82 2.93 11.47 11.54
N GLU A 83 2.83 10.36 12.27
CA GLU A 83 3.89 9.87 13.14
C GLU A 83 4.58 8.67 12.49
N GLY A 84 5.89 8.77 12.26
CA GLY A 84 6.66 7.68 11.66
C GLY A 84 6.99 6.59 12.68
N SER A 85 6.70 5.34 12.33
CA SER A 85 7.17 4.15 13.04
C SER A 85 7.96 3.28 12.08
N MET A 86 9.08 2.71 12.53
CA MET A 86 9.89 1.81 11.71
C MET A 86 10.01 0.45 12.36
N SER A 87 10.04 -0.62 11.55
CA SER A 87 10.28 -1.96 12.04
C SER A 87 11.65 -2.09 12.73
N ARG A 88 11.77 -3.03 13.66
CA ARG A 88 13.09 -3.37 14.22
C ARG A 88 13.89 -4.16 13.18
N ARG A 89 15.20 -3.93 13.14
CA ARG A 89 16.10 -4.69 12.27
C ARG A 89 15.95 -6.19 12.55
N GLY A 90 15.55 -6.97 11.54
CA GLY A 90 15.34 -8.42 11.67
C GLY A 90 13.94 -8.85 12.14
N ASN A 91 12.97 -7.94 12.29
CA ASN A 91 11.59 -8.29 12.64
C ASN A 91 10.67 -8.26 11.42
N CYS A 92 10.42 -9.42 10.82
CA CYS A 92 9.52 -9.55 9.65
C CYS A 92 8.04 -9.39 10.00
N HIS A 93 7.64 -9.59 11.27
CA HIS A 93 6.23 -9.49 11.67
C HIS A 93 5.67 -8.08 11.54
N ASP A 94 6.52 -7.07 11.76
CA ASP A 94 6.19 -5.66 11.62
C ASP A 94 5.76 -5.33 10.17
N ASN A 95 6.25 -6.11 9.19
CA ASN A 95 5.94 -5.93 7.78
C ASN A 95 4.90 -6.92 7.17
N ALA A 96 4.32 -7.80 7.99
CA ALA A 96 3.53 -8.93 7.51
C ALA A 96 2.28 -8.55 6.68
N VAL A 97 1.63 -7.41 6.95
CA VAL A 97 0.40 -7.02 6.23
C VAL A 97 0.68 -6.62 4.79
N ALA A 98 1.72 -5.81 4.56
CA ALA A 98 2.12 -5.43 3.22
C ALA A 98 2.71 -6.62 2.46
N GLU A 99 3.51 -7.46 3.12
CA GLU A 99 4.01 -8.70 2.54
C GLU A 99 2.88 -9.63 2.10
N SER A 100 1.85 -9.79 2.94
CA SER A 100 0.66 -10.58 2.58
C SER A 100 -0.04 -10.02 1.35
N PHE A 101 -0.24 -8.70 1.27
CA PHE A 101 -0.75 -8.05 0.06
C PHE A 101 0.11 -8.35 -1.17
N PHE A 102 1.43 -8.23 -1.08
CA PHE A 102 2.32 -8.49 -2.22
C PHE A 102 2.32 -9.94 -2.65
N GLN A 103 2.23 -10.89 -1.71
CA GLN A 103 2.07 -12.31 -2.03
C GLN A 103 0.77 -12.57 -2.79
N LEU A 104 -0.34 -11.95 -2.38
CA LEU A 104 -1.63 -12.04 -3.08
C LEU A 104 -1.53 -11.47 -4.49
N LEU A 105 -1.07 -10.23 -4.63
CA LEU A 105 -0.87 -9.57 -5.93
C LEU A 105 -0.02 -10.44 -6.86
N LYS A 106 1.14 -10.92 -6.36
CA LYS A 106 2.03 -11.73 -7.18
C LYS A 106 1.40 -13.06 -7.56
N ARG A 107 0.71 -13.74 -6.64
CA ARG A 107 0.07 -15.03 -6.92
C ARG A 107 -1.10 -14.90 -7.90
N GLU A 108 -1.94 -13.90 -7.71
CA GLU A 108 -3.24 -13.78 -8.38
C GLU A 108 -3.13 -13.06 -9.73
N ARG A 109 -2.11 -12.20 -9.92
CA ARG A 109 -1.91 -11.46 -11.17
C ARG A 109 -0.56 -11.69 -11.85
N VAL A 110 0.55 -11.68 -11.10
CA VAL A 110 1.89 -11.57 -11.71
C VAL A 110 2.54 -12.92 -12.05
N LYS A 111 2.34 -13.98 -11.25
CA LYS A 111 3.15 -15.21 -11.28
C LYS A 111 3.16 -15.92 -12.65
N LYS A 112 2.12 -15.77 -13.45
CA LYS A 112 1.97 -16.41 -14.77
C LYS A 112 2.03 -15.41 -15.92
N LYS A 113 2.52 -14.19 -15.68
CA LYS A 113 2.54 -13.11 -16.66
C LYS A 113 3.89 -12.39 -16.63
N ILE A 114 4.51 -12.25 -17.79
CA ILE A 114 5.63 -11.33 -18.00
C ILE A 114 5.11 -10.23 -18.90
N TYR A 115 5.17 -8.99 -18.44
CA TYR A 115 4.65 -7.84 -19.18
C TYR A 115 5.65 -7.42 -20.26
N GLY A 116 5.15 -7.07 -21.44
CA GLY A 116 5.95 -6.49 -22.51
C GLY A 116 6.48 -5.13 -22.09
N LYS A 117 5.56 -4.25 -21.65
CA LYS A 117 5.87 -2.87 -21.29
C LYS A 117 5.57 -2.58 -19.82
N ARG A 118 6.25 -1.59 -19.25
CA ARG A 118 5.93 -1.11 -17.90
C ARG A 118 4.52 -0.56 -17.79
N ASP A 119 3.99 0.06 -18.85
CA ASP A 119 2.63 0.62 -18.84
C ASP A 119 1.55 -0.46 -18.79
N GLU A 120 1.77 -1.60 -19.43
CA GLU A 120 0.88 -2.77 -19.31
C GLU A 120 0.84 -3.27 -17.86
N ALA A 121 2.02 -3.37 -17.23
CA ALA A 121 2.11 -3.74 -15.82
C ALA A 121 1.42 -2.72 -14.90
N ARG A 122 1.58 -1.41 -15.18
CA ARG A 122 0.90 -0.35 -14.44
C ARG A 122 -0.61 -0.47 -14.53
N SER A 123 -1.15 -0.66 -15.73
CA SER A 123 -2.60 -0.76 -15.93
C SER A 123 -3.19 -1.98 -15.22
N ASP A 124 -2.51 -3.14 -15.29
CA ASP A 124 -2.98 -4.38 -14.67
C ASP A 124 -2.91 -4.31 -13.13
N ILE A 125 -1.83 -3.74 -12.59
CA ILE A 125 -1.69 -3.55 -11.14
C ILE A 125 -2.71 -2.53 -10.62
N PHE A 126 -2.96 -1.44 -11.36
CA PHE A 126 -4.01 -0.47 -11.06
C PHE A 126 -5.38 -1.14 -11.00
N ASP A 127 -5.75 -1.90 -12.04
CA ASP A 127 -7.00 -2.64 -12.09
C ASP A 127 -7.11 -3.60 -10.90
N TYR A 128 -6.05 -4.36 -10.63
CA TYR A 128 -6.04 -5.27 -9.49
C TYR A 128 -6.27 -4.55 -8.17
N ILE A 129 -5.63 -3.41 -7.92
CA ILE A 129 -5.78 -2.70 -6.64
C ILE A 129 -7.18 -2.08 -6.51
N GLU A 130 -7.60 -1.29 -7.50
CA GLU A 130 -8.79 -0.45 -7.40
C GLU A 130 -10.08 -1.19 -7.75
N MET A 131 -10.04 -2.09 -8.73
CA MET A 131 -11.24 -2.76 -9.27
C MET A 131 -11.45 -4.16 -8.70
N PHE A 132 -10.42 -4.80 -8.14
CA PHE A 132 -10.54 -6.17 -7.60
C PHE A 132 -10.19 -6.30 -6.12
N TYR A 133 -8.99 -5.92 -5.71
CA TYR A 133 -8.48 -6.14 -4.36
C TYR A 133 -9.32 -5.38 -3.33
N ASN A 134 -9.45 -4.06 -3.50
CA ASN A 134 -10.19 -3.23 -2.54
C ASN A 134 -11.69 -3.52 -2.52
N SER A 135 -12.29 -3.90 -3.66
CA SER A 135 -13.74 -3.95 -3.86
C SER A 135 -14.33 -5.37 -3.84
N ASN A 136 -13.57 -6.40 -4.22
CA ASN A 136 -14.10 -7.75 -4.44
C ASN A 136 -13.33 -8.85 -3.69
N ARG A 137 -12.04 -8.65 -3.37
CA ARG A 137 -11.20 -9.69 -2.78
C ARG A 137 -11.55 -9.92 -1.32
N ARG A 138 -12.07 -11.09 -0.98
CA ARG A 138 -12.46 -11.45 0.40
C ARG A 138 -11.26 -11.75 1.30
N HIS A 139 -11.21 -11.21 2.52
CA HIS A 139 -10.13 -11.49 3.48
C HIS A 139 -10.65 -12.22 4.72
N GLY A 140 -9.96 -13.29 5.14
CA GLY A 140 -10.31 -14.02 6.37
C GLY A 140 -10.19 -13.16 7.62
N SER A 141 -9.26 -12.20 7.63
CA SER A 141 -9.13 -11.20 8.70
C SER A 141 -10.28 -10.18 8.75
N SER A 142 -11.14 -10.16 7.74
CA SER A 142 -12.22 -9.19 7.55
C SER A 142 -13.57 -9.91 7.41
N GLU A 143 -13.78 -11.01 8.14
CA GLU A 143 -15.02 -11.81 8.12
C GLU A 143 -15.43 -12.26 6.70
N GLN A 144 -14.44 -12.57 5.84
CA GLN A 144 -14.66 -12.92 4.44
C GLN A 144 -15.28 -11.80 3.60
N MET A 145 -15.17 -10.54 4.02
CA MET A 145 -15.59 -9.37 3.24
C MET A 145 -14.41 -8.73 2.48
N PRO A 146 -14.70 -8.04 1.37
CA PRO A 146 -13.77 -7.13 0.74
C PRO A 146 -13.36 -5.97 1.66
N PRO A 147 -12.14 -5.41 1.52
CA PRO A 147 -11.66 -4.31 2.37
C PRO A 147 -12.59 -3.09 2.39
N ALA A 148 -13.12 -2.69 1.23
CA ALA A 148 -14.04 -1.56 1.14
C ALA A 148 -15.39 -1.83 1.82
N GLU A 149 -15.91 -3.05 1.71
CA GLU A 149 -17.18 -3.43 2.32
C GLU A 149 -17.05 -3.50 3.85
N TYR A 150 -15.99 -4.15 4.34
CA TYR A 150 -15.68 -4.23 5.77
C TYR A 150 -15.60 -2.84 6.42
N GLU A 151 -14.90 -1.92 5.76
CA GLU A 151 -14.77 -0.53 6.19
C GLU A 151 -16.10 0.22 6.18
N ASN A 152 -16.88 0.09 5.11
CA ASN A 152 -18.17 0.77 4.99
C ASN A 152 -19.15 0.31 6.06
N LEU A 153 -19.24 -0.99 6.33
CA LEU A 153 -20.12 -1.54 7.35
C LEU A 153 -19.74 -1.07 8.75
N TYR A 154 -18.44 -0.98 9.05
CA TYR A 154 -17.98 -0.45 10.32
C TYR A 154 -18.44 1.00 10.55
N TYR A 155 -18.25 1.88 9.56
CA TYR A 155 -18.68 3.27 9.67
C TYR A 155 -20.19 3.45 9.66
N GLN A 156 -20.94 2.59 8.97
CA GLN A 156 -22.40 2.58 9.06
C GLN A 156 -22.87 2.24 10.47
N ARG A 157 -22.29 1.20 11.10
CA ARG A 157 -22.61 0.81 12.49
C ARG A 157 -22.27 1.92 13.49
N LEU A 158 -21.14 2.61 13.31
CA LEU A 158 -20.76 3.74 14.16
C LEU A 158 -21.72 4.95 14.07
N ARG A 159 -22.38 5.15 12.93
CA ARG A 159 -23.36 6.24 12.75
C ARG A 159 -24.75 5.90 13.28
N SER A 160 -25.06 4.63 13.44
CA SER A 160 -26.34 4.14 13.96
C SER A 160 -26.40 4.04 15.49
N VAL A 161 -25.30 4.37 16.18
CA VAL A 161 -25.18 4.45 17.65
C VAL A 161 -25.11 5.91 18.06
#